data_AF-A0A380JS66-F1
#
_entry.id   AF-A0A380JS66-F1
#
_cell.length_a   1.000
_cell.length_b   1.000
_cell.length_c   1.000
_cell.angle_alpha   90.00
_cell.angle_beta   90.00
_cell.angle_gamma   90.00
#
_symmetry.space_group_name_H-M   'P 1'
#
loop_
_entity.id
_entity.type
_entity.pdbx_description
1 polymer ?
#
loop_
_entity_poly.entity_id
_entity_poly.type
_entity_poly.pdbx_seq_one_letter_code
_entity_poly.pdbx_strand_id
1 'polypeptide(L)'
;MVTDADYNAIADDVYSVDSKKTSRPYQIGDTLASGKYKILKAEDTSNSGMQAIAVAPIKGSEVGKSHVMIVYVKSSYLLAS
;
A
#
# COMPACT_ATOMS: atom_id res chain seq x y z
N MET A 1 5.06 -17.06 -6.35
CA MET A 1 5.84 -16.81 -5.13
C MET A 1 6.06 -15.32 -5.06
N VAL A 2 5.96 -14.70 -3.88
CA VAL A 2 6.27 -13.27 -3.71
C VAL A 2 7.79 -13.09 -3.88
N THR A 3 8.21 -12.03 -4.56
CA THR A 3 9.62 -11.72 -4.82
C THR A 3 10.05 -10.44 -4.11
N ASP A 4 11.35 -10.24 -3.90
CA ASP A 4 11.92 -8.99 -3.38
C ASP A 4 11.51 -7.77 -4.22
N ALA A 5 11.39 -7.95 -5.54
CA ALA A 5 10.89 -6.91 -6.43
C ALA A 5 9.42 -6.55 -6.14
N ASP A 6 8.58 -7.53 -5.78
CA ASP A 6 7.20 -7.25 -5.38
C ASP A 6 7.16 -6.50 -4.04
N TYR A 7 8.00 -6.88 -3.07
CA TYR A 7 8.10 -6.17 -1.80
C TYR A 7 8.52 -4.70 -1.99
N ASN A 8 9.50 -4.44 -2.84
CA ASN A 8 9.95 -3.08 -3.15
C ASN A 8 8.84 -2.27 -3.83
N ALA A 9 8.14 -2.85 -4.82
CA ALA A 9 7.03 -2.17 -5.48
C ALA A 9 5.90 -1.82 -4.51
N ILE A 10 5.56 -2.73 -3.58
CA ILE A 10 4.55 -2.47 -2.55
C ILE A 10 5.02 -1.35 -1.61
N ALA A 11 6.29 -1.36 -1.20
CA ALA A 11 6.85 -0.35 -0.30
C ALA A 11 6.82 1.06 -0.93
N ASP A 12 7.11 1.17 -2.22
CA ASP A 12 7.01 2.43 -2.97
C ASP A 12 5.54 2.91 -3.08
N ASP A 13 4.62 1.98 -3.37
CA ASP A 13 3.20 2.29 -3.59
C ASP A 13 2.49 2.77 -2.31
N VAL A 14 2.92 2.36 -1.11
CA VAL A 14 2.31 2.79 0.17
C VAL A 14 2.23 4.31 0.29
N TYR A 15 3.23 5.05 -0.22
CA TYR A 15 3.24 6.51 -0.11
C TYR A 15 2.04 7.17 -0.81
N SER A 16 1.42 6.49 -1.77
CA SER A 16 0.24 6.96 -2.47
C SER A 16 -1.05 6.82 -1.67
N VAL A 17 -1.01 6.33 -0.42
CA VAL A 17 -2.14 6.45 0.52
C VAL A 17 -2.28 7.88 1.06
N ASP A 18 -1.17 8.64 1.09
CA ASP A 18 -1.16 10.02 1.58
C ASP A 18 -1.91 10.93 0.60
N SER A 19 -3.06 11.43 1.05
CA SER A 19 -3.91 12.30 0.23
C SER A 19 -3.32 13.66 -0.10
N LYS A 20 -2.23 14.05 0.57
CA LYS A 20 -1.48 15.28 0.29
C LYS A 20 -0.41 15.08 -0.79
N LYS A 21 -0.05 13.82 -1.10
CA LYS A 21 0.98 13.47 -2.10
C LYS A 21 0.41 13.21 -3.49
N THR A 22 -0.83 12.75 -3.56
CA THR A 22 -1.47 12.34 -4.81
C THR A 22 -2.92 12.80 -4.86
N SER A 23 -3.40 13.16 -6.05
CA SER A 23 -4.81 13.48 -6.27
C SER A 23 -5.74 12.26 -6.24
N ARG A 24 -5.17 11.05 -6.31
CA ARG A 24 -5.90 9.77 -6.24
C ARG A 24 -5.23 8.87 -5.23
N PRO A 25 -5.58 9.00 -3.95
CA PRO A 25 -4.97 8.21 -2.89
C PRO A 25 -5.44 6.76 -2.99
N TYR A 26 -4.58 5.81 -2.67
CA TYR A 26 -4.94 4.40 -2.65
C TYR A 26 -5.98 4.09 -1.56
N GLN A 27 -6.99 3.31 -1.94
CA GLN A 27 -8.09 2.92 -1.07
C GLN A 27 -8.31 1.40 -1.07
N ILE A 28 -9.21 0.94 -0.20
CA ILE A 28 -9.63 -0.46 -0.15
C ILE A 28 -10.17 -0.88 -1.52
N GLY A 29 -9.69 -2.01 -2.03
CA GLY A 29 -10.13 -2.57 -3.30
C GLY A 29 -9.27 -2.18 -4.50
N ASP A 30 -8.45 -1.15 -4.39
CA ASP A 30 -7.48 -0.80 -5.43
C ASP A 30 -6.42 -1.89 -5.59
N THR A 31 -5.73 -1.84 -6.72
CA THR A 31 -4.62 -2.74 -7.02
C THR A 31 -3.31 -2.00 -7.16
N LEU A 32 -2.23 -2.63 -6.73
CA LEU A 32 -0.88 -2.05 -6.74
C LEU A 32 0.19 -3.08 -7.16
N ALA A 33 1.44 -2.63 -7.24
CA ALA A 33 2.57 -3.37 -7.80
C ALA A 33 2.20 -4.00 -9.15
N SER A 34 1.80 -3.13 -10.08
CA SER A 34 1.35 -3.49 -11.43
C SER A 34 0.15 -4.44 -11.46
N GLY A 35 -0.80 -4.28 -10.52
CA GLY A 35 -2.05 -5.04 -10.50
C GLY A 35 -1.94 -6.44 -9.89
N LYS A 36 -0.78 -6.81 -9.32
CA LYS A 36 -0.56 -8.15 -8.74
C LYS A 36 -1.15 -8.31 -7.34
N TYR A 37 -1.44 -7.22 -6.66
CA TYR A 37 -1.92 -7.22 -5.28
C TYR A 37 -3.16 -6.35 -5.14
N LYS A 38 -4.06 -6.76 -4.24
CA LYS A 38 -5.25 -6.00 -3.87
C LYS A 38 -5.12 -5.44 -2.47
N ILE A 39 -5.52 -4.18 -2.31
CA ILE A 39 -5.59 -3.52 -1.01
C ILE A 39 -6.81 -4.05 -0.25
N LEU A 40 -6.55 -4.61 0.93
CA LEU A 40 -7.56 -5.04 1.89
C LEU A 40 -7.90 -3.92 2.89
N LYS A 41 -6.91 -3.08 3.22
CA LYS A 41 -7.04 -1.93 4.10
C LYS A 41 -5.99 -0.89 3.74
N ALA A 42 -6.36 0.39 3.76
CA ALA A 42 -5.44 1.52 3.67
C ALA A 42 -5.78 2.52 4.78
N GLU A 43 -4.75 3.11 5.37
CA GLU A 43 -4.85 4.10 6.44
C GLU A 43 -3.83 5.23 6.20
N ASP A 44 -4.31 6.46 6.16
CA ASP A 44 -3.50 7.68 6.23
C ASP A 44 -3.67 8.26 7.64
N THR A 45 -2.78 7.88 8.57
CA THR A 45 -2.83 8.40 9.94
C THR A 45 -2.14 9.75 10.00
N SER A 46 -2.81 10.77 9.47
CA SER A 46 -2.31 12.15 9.35
C SER A 46 -1.87 12.78 10.69
N ASN A 47 -2.37 12.25 11.81
CA ASN A 47 -2.00 12.64 13.17
C ASN A 47 -0.63 12.09 13.62
N SER A 48 -0.25 10.90 13.18
CA SER A 48 1.03 10.26 13.50
C SER A 48 2.05 10.39 12.36
N GLY A 49 1.59 10.81 11.18
CA GLY A 49 2.37 10.91 9.96
C GLY A 49 2.81 9.55 9.43
N MET A 50 2.01 8.50 9.66
CA MET A 50 2.27 7.18 9.08
C MET A 50 1.20 6.85 8.04
N GLN A 51 1.63 6.20 6.96
CA GLN A 51 0.77 5.51 6.02
C GLN A 51 0.89 4.01 6.23
N ALA A 52 -0.24 3.31 6.11
CA ALA A 52 -0.26 1.85 6.21
C ALA A 52 -1.18 1.23 5.16
N ILE A 53 -0.77 0.09 4.62
CA ILE A 53 -1.63 -0.78 3.82
C ILE A 53 -1.55 -2.22 4.26
N ALA A 54 -2.66 -2.92 4.17
CA ALA A 54 -2.73 -4.38 4.18
C ALA A 54 -3.09 -4.88 2.78
N VAL A 55 -2.30 -5.80 2.24
CA VAL A 55 -2.46 -6.29 0.86
C VAL A 55 -2.42 -7.81 0.78
N ALA A 56 -3.06 -8.35 -0.25
CA ALA A 56 -3.02 -9.77 -0.58
C ALA A 56 -2.75 -9.97 -2.09
N PRO A 57 -2.02 -11.04 -2.47
CA PRO A 57 -1.75 -11.33 -3.87
C PRO A 57 -3.02 -11.72 -4.60
N ILE A 58 -3.12 -11.31 -5.86
CA ILE A 58 -4.16 -11.76 -6.78
C ILE A 58 -3.62 -12.99 -7.52
N LYS A 59 -4.42 -14.07 -7.56
CA LYS A 59 -4.14 -15.27 -8.34
C LYS A 59 -5.34 -15.52 -9.26
N GLY A 60 -5.15 -15.33 -10.56
CA GLY A 60 -6.28 -15.32 -11.50
C GLY A 60 -7.22 -14.15 -11.21
N SER A 61 -8.50 -14.42 -10.95
CA SER A 61 -9.50 -13.42 -10.58
C SER A 61 -9.75 -13.32 -9.07
N GLU A 62 -9.04 -14.12 -8.26
CA GLU A 62 -9.28 -14.22 -6.82
C GLU A 62 -8.17 -13.58 -5.99
N VAL A 63 -8.56 -13.05 -4.84
CA VAL A 63 -7.63 -12.53 -3.84
C VAL A 63 -7.18 -13.68 -2.95
N GLY A 64 -5.91 -14.04 -3.06
CA GLY A 64 -5.30 -15.12 -2.28
C GLY A 64 -5.16 -14.73 -0.81
N LYS A 65 -5.88 -15.43 0.08
CA LYS A 65 -5.87 -15.15 1.53
C LYS A 65 -4.74 -15.84 2.30
N SER A 66 -3.90 -16.62 1.63
CA SER A 66 -2.83 -17.41 2.26
C SER A 66 -1.61 -16.59 2.67
N HIS A 67 -1.47 -15.36 2.16
CA HIS A 67 -0.36 -14.48 2.48
C HIS A 67 -0.86 -13.03 2.47
N VAL A 68 -0.86 -12.39 3.63
CA VAL A 68 -1.23 -10.99 3.79
C VAL A 68 -0.01 -10.24 4.25
N MET A 69 0.29 -9.12 3.60
CA MET A 69 1.38 -8.24 3.97
C MET A 69 0.80 -6.97 4.57
N ILE A 70 1.38 -6.51 5.68
CA ILE A 70 1.05 -5.22 6.29
C ILE A 70 2.30 -4.36 6.19
N VAL A 71 2.20 -3.24 5.51
CA VAL A 71 3.32 -2.33 5.25
C VAL A 71 3.02 -0.99 5.88
N TYR A 72 4.00 -0.46 6.61
CA TYR A 72 3.96 0.85 7.24
C TYR A 72 5.11 1.68 6.70
N VAL A 73 4.83 2.94 6.39
CA VAL A 73 5.87 3.93 6.07
C VAL A 73 5.59 5.21 6.84
N LYS A 74 6.65 5.94 7.15
CA LYS A 74 6.56 7.29 7.69
C LYS A 74 6.39 8.27 6.53
N SER A 75 5.36 9.10 6.58
CA SER A 75 5.17 10.20 5.64
C SER A 75 6.38 11.12 5.71
N SER A 76 7.01 11.32 4.56
CA SER A 76 8.11 12.26 4.41
C SER A 76 7.67 13.73 4.57
N TYR A 77 6.37 14.04 4.55
CA TYR A 77 5.88 15.42 4.65
C TYR A 77 6.03 16.03 6.04
N LEU A 78 6.19 15.22 7.10
CA LEU A 78 6.47 15.72 8.44
C LEU A 78 7.93 16.16 8.66
N LEU A 79 8.81 15.98 7.67
CA LEU A 79 10.21 16.44 7.76
C LEU A 79 10.43 17.82 7.11
N ALA A 80 9.38 18.46 6.58
CA ALA A 80 9.47 19.72 5.85
C ALA A 80 8.82 20.93 6.54
N SER A 81 8.48 20.83 7.84
CA SER A 81 7.96 21.96 8.64
C SER A 81 9.00 22.50 9.61
#